data_AF-A0A0V0UGZ8-F1
#
_entry.id   AF-A0A0V0UGZ8-F1
#
_cell.length_a   1.000
_cell.length_b   1.000
_cell.length_c   1.000
_cell.angle_alpha   90.00
_cell.angle_beta   90.00
_cell.angle_gamma   90.00
#
_symmetry.space_group_name_H-M   'P 1'
#
loop_
_entity.id
_entity.type
_entity.pdbx_description
1 polymer ?
#
loop_
_entity_poly.entity_id
_entity_poly.type
_entity_poly.pdbx_seq_one_letter_code
_entity_poly.pdbx_strand_id
1 'polypeptide(L)'
;MSVDAEEDGTDLSSRKLISESSDAKHSSKGRHRRRRSSSFDDSAPRGKVKHRRHEKSKDYSRDEREHRSTENRRKYHSNRERRPSDEGNGSRNHRHSDRQRHKQRRRDHDTKIDRSEEKSDLKSTSTQGAVKDGAAMLAEWRKRKQASGCKAGGAYITPSRLKQMQDKLQDKNSYTEEYQRLSWERLKKIIGGQINRANVDNIVVVIRTLLSANILRGKGAFCRSLLQAQAYSPRFSNVYAALVAVVNSKFPSIGELLLRRVINQFKRNFRRQDAAAAVSSCKLIAHLINQNVVHEVLALELLTCMLENPTEESIEMAVEFLRECGAKLTELTPRGMNAVFDRLRSILHESDIRDRVQYMIETIFQIRKDKFAANPPIIEGLDLVEEDDEITHTISLDDEFDNEDLLNVFQFDPDFQKNEEKYEEIRAELLGSDESGDEEEEEDAEMEDGIFED
;
A
#
# COMPACT_ATOMS: atom_id res chain seq x y z
N MET A 1 -58.75 -2.21 54.96
CA MET A 1 -57.41 -2.81 55.06
C MET A 1 -56.80 -2.75 53.67
N SER A 2 -56.10 -1.68 53.26
CA SER A 2 -55.40 -0.63 54.04
C SER A 2 -54.29 -1.23 54.92
N VAL A 3 -53.06 -0.72 54.99
CA VAL A 3 -52.41 0.53 54.49
C VAL A 3 -51.06 0.14 53.83
N ASP A 4 -50.41 0.89 52.94
CA ASP A 4 -49.87 2.27 52.97
C ASP A 4 -48.78 2.52 54.05
N ALA A 5 -47.77 3.33 53.67
CA ALA A 5 -46.86 4.12 54.53
C ALA A 5 -45.82 3.37 55.43
N GLU A 6 -44.69 3.97 55.88
CA GLU A 6 -43.88 5.13 55.44
C GLU A 6 -42.49 5.11 56.14
N GLU A 7 -41.51 5.82 55.54
CA GLU A 7 -40.37 6.56 56.13
C GLU A 7 -39.39 5.97 57.20
N ASP A 8 -38.43 6.83 57.56
CA ASP A 8 -37.33 6.76 58.54
C ASP A 8 -36.21 5.70 58.43
N GLY A 9 -34.93 6.04 58.59
CA GLY A 9 -34.34 7.40 58.72
C GLY A 9 -33.00 7.42 59.49
N THR A 10 -31.94 8.00 58.91
CA THR A 10 -30.59 8.20 59.51
C THR A 10 -29.86 6.89 59.90
N ASP A 11 -28.58 6.84 60.28
CA ASP A 11 -27.58 7.87 60.63
C ASP A 11 -26.16 7.49 60.13
N LEU A 12 -25.23 8.44 60.15
CA LEU A 12 -23.82 8.23 59.82
C LEU A 12 -23.07 7.51 60.96
N SER A 13 -22.11 6.63 60.64
CA SER A 13 -20.83 6.63 61.38
C SER A 13 -19.71 5.81 60.72
N SER A 14 -18.66 6.49 60.28
CA SER A 14 -17.41 5.88 59.83
C SER A 14 -16.64 5.23 60.98
N ARG A 15 -16.63 3.88 61.09
CA ARG A 15 -15.71 3.17 62.00
C ARG A 15 -14.29 3.04 61.45
N LYS A 16 -13.64 4.18 61.41
CA LYS A 16 -12.19 4.37 61.28
C LYS A 16 -11.51 3.79 62.53
N LEU A 17 -10.70 2.73 62.38
CA LEU A 17 -9.77 2.31 63.44
C LEU A 17 -8.54 3.22 63.41
N ILE A 18 -8.19 3.77 64.57
CA ILE A 18 -7.11 4.74 64.80
C ILE A 18 -6.22 4.19 65.93
N SER A 19 -4.97 4.68 65.99
CA SER A 19 -4.12 4.74 67.20
C SER A 19 -3.59 3.44 67.80
N GLU A 20 -2.44 3.41 68.49
CA GLU A 20 -1.26 4.32 68.53
C GLU A 20 -0.06 3.44 68.98
N SER A 21 1.15 3.58 68.44
CA SER A 21 2.20 4.55 68.81
C SER A 21 2.75 4.42 70.24
N SER A 22 4.08 4.17 70.35
CA SER A 22 5.03 4.62 71.39
C SER A 22 6.27 3.68 71.44
N ASP A 23 7.43 4.07 71.98
CA ASP A 23 8.28 5.23 71.63
C ASP A 23 9.74 4.94 72.11
N ALA A 24 10.71 5.74 71.65
CA ALA A 24 11.89 6.22 72.39
C ALA A 24 13.03 5.28 72.90
N LYS A 25 14.12 5.27 72.11
CA LYS A 25 15.50 5.76 72.46
C LYS A 25 16.53 4.90 73.25
N HIS A 26 17.79 5.07 72.79
CA HIS A 26 19.09 4.99 73.51
C HIS A 26 19.67 3.60 73.90
N SER A 27 21.01 3.38 73.98
CA SER A 27 22.18 4.10 73.42
C SER A 27 23.52 3.31 73.55
N SER A 28 24.37 3.35 72.51
CA SER A 28 25.84 3.09 72.53
C SER A 28 26.33 1.63 72.73
N LYS A 29 27.59 1.21 72.44
CA LYS A 29 28.85 1.95 72.16
C LYS A 29 29.98 1.12 71.47
N GLY A 30 30.42 1.52 70.27
CA GLY A 30 31.76 1.22 69.70
C GLY A 30 32.03 -0.21 69.17
N ARG A 31 33.16 -0.51 68.48
CA ARG A 31 34.32 0.30 68.06
C ARG A 31 34.97 -0.23 66.76
N HIS A 32 35.38 0.69 65.86
CA HIS A 32 36.58 0.60 64.97
C HIS A 32 36.69 -0.54 63.93
N ARG A 33 37.39 -0.45 62.78
CA ARG A 33 38.21 0.55 62.05
C ARG A 33 38.16 0.11 60.55
N ARG A 34 38.59 0.84 59.50
CA ARG A 34 39.45 2.03 59.31
C ARG A 34 39.06 2.72 57.97
N ARG A 35 39.71 3.84 57.62
CA ARG A 35 39.85 4.36 56.24
C ARG A 35 41.33 4.65 55.96
N ARG A 36 41.74 4.75 54.69
CA ARG A 36 42.87 5.59 54.26
C ARG A 36 42.65 6.14 52.85
N SER A 37 42.79 7.45 52.73
CA SER A 37 43.17 8.20 51.54
C SER A 37 44.18 9.25 52.01
N SER A 38 45.10 9.68 51.13
CA SER A 38 46.04 10.76 51.42
C SER A 38 46.68 11.28 50.13
N SER A 39 46.43 12.54 49.80
CA SER A 39 47.24 13.36 48.90
C SER A 39 48.28 14.14 49.71
N PHE A 40 49.45 14.45 49.13
CA PHE A 40 50.10 15.75 49.27
C PHE A 40 51.24 15.95 48.25
N ASP A 41 50.95 16.81 47.26
CA ASP A 41 51.68 17.96 46.71
C ASP A 41 53.22 18.07 46.47
N ASP A 42 53.48 19.02 45.55
CA ASP A 42 54.62 19.94 45.36
C ASP A 42 55.89 19.58 44.51
N SER A 43 56.28 20.60 43.73
CA SER A 43 57.62 21.01 43.26
C SER A 43 58.25 20.46 41.97
N ALA A 44 58.52 21.41 41.06
CA ALA A 44 59.39 21.36 39.88
C ALA A 44 60.81 21.95 40.23
N PRO A 45 61.76 22.32 39.34
CA PRO A 45 61.75 22.36 37.85
C PRO A 45 63.09 21.94 37.15
N ARG A 46 63.24 22.33 35.86
CA ARG A 46 64.44 22.24 34.95
C ARG A 46 64.68 20.86 34.28
N GLY A 47 65.04 20.71 32.99
CA GLY A 47 64.90 21.62 31.82
C GLY A 47 66.09 21.64 30.84
N LYS A 48 65.81 21.69 29.51
CA LYS A 48 66.70 22.11 28.38
C LYS A 48 67.87 21.11 28.04
N VAL A 49 68.46 20.98 26.83
CA VAL A 49 68.41 21.78 25.56
C VAL A 49 69.04 21.07 24.30
N LYS A 50 68.41 21.17 23.10
CA LYS A 50 69.01 21.21 21.70
C LYS A 50 69.84 19.99 21.18
N HIS A 51 70.22 19.77 19.88
CA HIS A 51 70.01 20.30 18.49
C HIS A 51 70.64 19.29 17.45
N ARG A 52 70.70 19.37 16.09
CA ARG A 52 70.25 20.26 14.96
C ARG A 52 70.39 19.55 13.58
N ARG A 53 69.51 19.89 12.60
CA ARG A 53 69.76 19.99 11.11
C ARG A 53 70.14 18.72 10.32
N HIS A 54 70.07 18.68 8.97
CA HIS A 54 69.84 19.69 7.88
C HIS A 54 68.85 19.08 6.83
N GLU A 55 67.77 19.72 6.38
CA GLU A 55 67.60 20.78 5.34
C GLU A 55 67.59 20.36 3.85
N LYS A 56 66.75 21.09 3.08
CA LYS A 56 66.76 21.41 1.62
C LYS A 56 65.59 20.82 0.79
N SER A 57 64.84 21.55 -0.05
CA SER A 57 64.20 22.90 -0.09
C SER A 57 63.78 23.21 -1.56
N LYS A 58 62.95 24.25 -1.76
CA LYS A 58 62.28 24.74 -3.01
C LYS A 58 60.86 24.18 -3.21
N ASP A 59 59.77 24.94 -3.39
CA ASP A 59 59.51 26.26 -4.05
C ASP A 59 59.50 26.10 -5.60
N TYR A 60 58.50 26.54 -6.38
CA TYR A 60 57.80 27.84 -6.37
C TYR A 60 56.27 27.80 -6.59
N SER A 61 55.60 28.93 -6.30
CA SER A 61 54.22 29.25 -6.69
C SER A 61 54.15 29.88 -8.10
N ARG A 62 52.96 29.93 -8.76
CA ARG A 62 52.24 31.19 -9.12
C ARG A 62 51.08 31.04 -10.15
N ASP A 63 49.97 31.70 -9.81
CA ASP A 63 48.81 32.30 -10.51
C ASP A 63 48.53 32.23 -12.04
N GLU A 64 47.22 32.47 -12.32
CA GLU A 64 46.59 33.15 -13.49
C GLU A 64 46.10 32.36 -14.72
N ARG A 65 44.76 32.45 -14.92
CA ARG A 65 43.97 32.72 -16.14
C ARG A 65 44.19 31.91 -17.44
N GLU A 66 43.27 31.80 -18.40
CA GLU A 66 41.81 31.98 -18.58
C GLU A 66 41.59 31.88 -20.12
N HIS A 67 40.35 31.68 -20.59
CA HIS A 67 39.90 31.89 -21.98
C HIS A 67 40.36 30.98 -23.14
N ARG A 68 39.36 30.22 -23.61
CA ARG A 68 38.83 30.21 -25.01
C ARG A 68 39.59 29.53 -26.16
N SER A 69 38.91 28.50 -26.67
CA SER A 69 38.29 28.45 -28.02
C SER A 69 38.94 27.66 -29.19
N THR A 70 38.04 27.25 -30.09
CA THR A 70 38.20 26.89 -31.51
C THR A 70 39.00 25.64 -31.92
N GLU A 71 38.24 24.58 -32.20
CA GLU A 71 37.93 24.18 -33.59
C GLU A 71 38.99 23.43 -34.46
N ASN A 72 38.72 22.13 -34.63
CA ASN A 72 38.69 21.40 -35.93
C ASN A 72 39.88 21.58 -36.91
N ARG A 73 40.76 20.56 -36.99
CA ARG A 73 41.42 20.25 -38.26
C ARG A 73 41.50 18.76 -38.58
N ARG A 74 41.37 18.48 -39.88
CA ARG A 74 41.18 17.15 -40.48
C ARG A 74 42.47 16.63 -41.13
N LYS A 75 42.54 15.29 -41.24
CA LYS A 75 43.09 14.52 -42.38
C LYS A 75 44.62 14.48 -42.64
N TYR A 76 45.11 13.23 -42.57
CA TYR A 76 45.69 12.43 -43.68
C TYR A 76 47.22 12.19 -43.81
N HIS A 77 47.52 10.92 -44.15
CA HIS A 77 48.65 10.40 -44.94
C HIS A 77 50.08 10.43 -44.32
N SER A 78 50.99 9.48 -44.59
CA SER A 78 50.89 8.13 -45.21
C SER A 78 52.16 7.27 -45.01
N ASN A 79 52.07 5.99 -45.44
CA ASN A 79 53.12 5.11 -45.96
C ASN A 79 54.38 4.71 -45.14
N ARG A 80 54.47 3.40 -44.85
CA ARG A 80 55.58 2.49 -45.25
C ARG A 80 55.09 1.03 -45.13
N GLU A 81 54.98 0.11 -46.10
CA GLU A 81 55.47 -0.18 -47.47
C GLU A 81 56.41 -1.40 -47.52
N ARG A 82 56.09 -2.37 -48.42
CA ARG A 82 56.81 -3.62 -48.84
C ARG A 82 56.60 -4.87 -47.94
N ARG A 83 56.18 -6.10 -48.38
CA ARG A 83 56.18 -6.90 -49.65
C ARG A 83 57.52 -7.57 -50.04
N PRO A 84 57.56 -8.70 -50.83
CA PRO A 84 56.48 -9.60 -51.33
C PRO A 84 56.76 -11.13 -51.27
N SER A 85 55.86 -11.91 -51.91
CA SER A 85 56.05 -13.20 -52.65
C SER A 85 55.83 -14.54 -51.90
N ASP A 86 55.33 -15.62 -52.55
CA ASP A 86 55.01 -15.80 -53.99
C ASP A 86 53.77 -16.69 -54.32
N GLU A 87 53.48 -16.84 -55.64
CA GLU A 87 52.60 -17.78 -56.40
C GLU A 87 51.71 -18.83 -55.68
N GLY A 88 50.53 -19.27 -56.15
CA GLY A 88 49.76 -19.12 -57.41
C GLY A 88 48.69 -20.27 -57.45
N ASN A 89 47.72 -20.43 -58.35
CA ASN A 89 47.17 -19.70 -59.51
C ASN A 89 45.75 -20.31 -59.82
N GLY A 90 44.82 -19.59 -60.49
CA GLY A 90 43.69 -20.23 -61.21
C GLY A 90 42.23 -19.80 -60.88
N SER A 91 41.70 -18.84 -61.66
CA SER A 91 40.37 -18.79 -62.35
C SER A 91 39.19 -19.69 -61.88
N ARG A 92 37.89 -19.27 -61.92
CA ARG A 92 37.22 -18.18 -62.67
C ARG A 92 35.78 -17.88 -62.16
N ASN A 93 35.24 -16.71 -62.56
CA ASN A 93 33.81 -16.32 -62.73
C ASN A 93 32.77 -16.38 -61.56
N HIS A 94 32.58 -15.22 -60.93
CA HIS A 94 31.33 -14.40 -60.91
C HIS A 94 29.91 -15.04 -60.80
N ARG A 95 29.15 -14.57 -59.78
CA ARG A 95 27.72 -14.09 -59.73
C ARG A 95 26.62 -14.87 -60.50
N HIS A 96 25.38 -15.05 -60.00
CA HIS A 96 24.64 -14.43 -58.89
C HIS A 96 23.48 -15.33 -58.40
N SER A 97 22.91 -15.00 -57.23
CA SER A 97 21.53 -15.32 -56.78
C SER A 97 21.14 -16.76 -56.36
N ASP A 98 20.08 -16.78 -55.55
CA ASP A 98 19.09 -17.83 -55.26
C ASP A 98 19.52 -19.27 -54.96
N ARG A 99 19.34 -19.67 -53.68
CA ARG A 99 19.13 -21.08 -53.29
C ARG A 99 18.07 -21.24 -52.21
N GLN A 100 16.85 -21.55 -52.64
CA GLN A 100 16.09 -22.60 -51.93
C GLN A 100 16.79 -23.95 -52.13
N ARG A 101 16.91 -24.76 -51.08
CA ARG A 101 16.63 -26.22 -51.05
C ARG A 101 17.12 -26.85 -49.72
N HIS A 102 16.72 -28.05 -49.28
CA HIS A 102 15.45 -28.81 -49.30
C HIS A 102 15.74 -30.21 -48.74
N LYS A 103 14.98 -30.66 -47.73
CA LYS A 103 14.78 -32.07 -47.27
C LYS A 103 15.98 -33.04 -47.19
N GLN A 104 16.13 -33.66 -46.02
CA GLN A 104 16.25 -35.12 -45.77
C GLN A 104 16.57 -35.35 -44.25
N ARG A 105 16.16 -36.40 -43.53
CA ARG A 105 15.29 -37.57 -43.83
C ARG A 105 14.95 -38.33 -42.51
N ARG A 106 13.68 -38.72 -42.29
CA ARG A 106 13.24 -39.91 -41.47
C ARG A 106 13.62 -39.87 -39.96
N ARG A 107 13.00 -40.64 -39.04
CA ARG A 107 11.82 -41.54 -39.07
C ARG A 107 11.16 -41.57 -37.67
N ASP A 108 10.11 -42.39 -37.55
CA ASP A 108 9.36 -42.82 -36.35
C ASP A 108 8.08 -42.03 -36.07
N HIS A 109 7.07 -42.61 -35.44
CA HIS A 109 6.34 -43.88 -35.62
C HIS A 109 4.97 -43.59 -34.99
N ASP A 110 3.90 -44.02 -35.65
CA ASP A 110 2.52 -43.66 -35.33
C ASP A 110 1.99 -44.36 -34.07
N THR A 111 1.20 -43.63 -33.27
CA THR A 111 -0.15 -44.06 -32.83
C THR A 111 -1.05 -42.84 -32.52
N LYS A 112 -2.01 -42.53 -33.39
CA LYS A 112 -3.26 -41.83 -32.99
C LYS A 112 -4.45 -42.28 -33.86
N ILE A 113 -5.55 -42.66 -33.20
CA ILE A 113 -6.75 -43.20 -33.86
C ILE A 113 -7.67 -42.05 -34.31
N ASP A 114 -8.22 -42.22 -35.52
CA ASP A 114 -9.09 -41.29 -36.24
C ASP A 114 -10.55 -41.35 -35.75
N ARG A 115 -11.36 -40.33 -36.07
CA ARG A 115 -12.82 -40.36 -35.89
C ARG A 115 -13.54 -39.50 -36.94
N SER A 116 -13.79 -40.12 -38.09
CA SER A 116 -14.53 -39.58 -39.23
C SER A 116 -16.06 -39.74 -39.09
N GLU A 117 -16.79 -39.10 -40.00
CA GLU A 117 -18.26 -38.93 -40.00
C GLU A 117 -19.02 -40.12 -40.59
N GLU A 118 -20.30 -40.33 -40.20
CA GLU A 118 -21.31 -40.77 -41.18
C GLU A 118 -22.77 -40.36 -40.83
N LYS A 119 -23.67 -40.76 -41.74
CA LYS A 119 -25.06 -40.32 -42.04
C LYS A 119 -26.14 -41.16 -41.29
N SER A 120 -27.46 -40.88 -41.32
CA SER A 120 -28.31 -39.85 -41.97
C SER A 120 -29.70 -39.75 -41.26
N ASP A 121 -30.60 -38.93 -41.86
CA ASP A 121 -32.08 -39.05 -41.86
C ASP A 121 -32.88 -38.41 -40.71
N LEU A 122 -33.62 -37.35 -41.04
CA LEU A 122 -35.05 -37.51 -41.38
C LEU A 122 -35.66 -36.33 -42.17
N LYS A 123 -36.76 -36.64 -42.85
CA LYS A 123 -37.40 -35.94 -43.99
C LYS A 123 -37.97 -34.54 -43.67
N SER A 124 -37.96 -33.66 -44.67
CA SER A 124 -38.50 -32.29 -44.58
C SER A 124 -39.94 -32.12 -45.08
N THR A 125 -40.64 -31.12 -44.54
CA THR A 125 -41.82 -30.48 -45.17
C THR A 125 -41.80 -28.98 -44.80
N SER A 126 -42.46 -28.13 -45.58
CA SER A 126 -42.26 -26.68 -45.57
C SER A 126 -42.98 -25.92 -44.44
N THR A 127 -42.41 -24.76 -44.07
CA THR A 127 -43.14 -23.47 -44.12
C THR A 127 -42.18 -22.28 -44.10
N GLN A 128 -42.56 -21.20 -44.79
CA GLN A 128 -41.90 -19.89 -44.71
C GLN A 128 -42.56 -19.07 -43.59
N GLY A 129 -41.80 -18.28 -42.83
CA GLY A 129 -42.40 -17.36 -41.85
C GLY A 129 -41.43 -16.55 -41.00
N ALA A 130 -40.48 -17.22 -40.34
CA ALA A 130 -39.76 -16.69 -39.16
C ALA A 130 -38.60 -15.68 -39.42
N VAL A 131 -38.74 -14.77 -40.39
CA VAL A 131 -37.69 -13.75 -40.71
C VAL A 131 -38.23 -12.32 -40.78
N LYS A 132 -39.52 -12.08 -40.52
CA LYS A 132 -40.10 -10.71 -40.54
C LYS A 132 -40.11 -10.02 -39.17
N ASP A 133 -40.19 -10.76 -38.07
CA ASP A 133 -40.56 -10.17 -36.77
C ASP A 133 -39.39 -9.46 -36.07
N GLY A 134 -38.15 -9.92 -36.27
CA GLY A 134 -36.96 -9.26 -35.70
C GLY A 134 -36.74 -7.83 -36.22
N ALA A 135 -37.13 -7.56 -37.47
CA ALA A 135 -37.06 -6.21 -38.05
C ALA A 135 -38.13 -5.27 -37.45
N ALA A 136 -39.34 -5.79 -37.20
CA ALA A 136 -40.41 -5.03 -36.55
C ALA A 136 -40.06 -4.70 -35.09
N MET A 137 -39.58 -5.68 -34.31
CA MET A 137 -39.18 -5.50 -32.92
C MET A 137 -38.05 -4.46 -32.77
N LEU A 138 -37.06 -4.47 -33.67
CA LEU A 138 -35.98 -3.47 -33.67
C LEU A 138 -36.46 -2.07 -34.10
N ALA A 139 -37.48 -1.99 -34.96
CA ALA A 139 -38.11 -0.73 -35.33
C ALA A 139 -38.94 -0.13 -34.19
N GLU A 140 -39.71 -0.94 -33.46
CA GLU A 140 -40.44 -0.49 -32.27
C GLU A 140 -39.51 -0.05 -31.14
N TRP A 141 -38.41 -0.79 -30.90
CA TRP A 141 -37.37 -0.40 -29.95
C TRP A 141 -36.74 0.96 -30.32
N ARG A 142 -36.43 1.19 -31.61
CA ARG A 142 -35.98 2.50 -32.11
C ARG A 142 -37.03 3.59 -31.91
N LYS A 143 -38.31 3.31 -32.18
CA LYS A 143 -39.42 4.26 -31.99
C LYS A 143 -39.59 4.66 -30.52
N ARG A 144 -39.54 3.68 -29.61
CA ARG A 144 -39.58 3.92 -28.15
C ARG A 144 -38.37 4.73 -27.69
N LYS A 145 -37.16 4.43 -28.19
CA LYS A 145 -35.94 5.19 -27.88
C LYS A 145 -35.96 6.62 -28.42
N GLN A 146 -36.62 6.89 -29.55
CA GLN A 146 -36.83 8.24 -30.08
C GLN A 146 -37.90 9.02 -29.29
N ALA A 147 -38.94 8.35 -28.78
CA ALA A 147 -39.97 8.98 -27.94
C ALA A 147 -39.43 9.40 -26.55
N SER A 148 -38.39 8.74 -26.03
CA SER A 148 -37.78 9.03 -24.72
C SER A 148 -36.75 10.17 -24.71
N GLY A 149 -36.67 11.01 -25.75
CA GLY A 149 -35.90 12.27 -25.78
C GLY A 149 -34.36 12.17 -25.80
N CYS A 150 -33.78 11.10 -25.25
CA CYS A 150 -32.33 10.94 -25.09
C CYS A 150 -31.63 10.48 -26.38
N LYS A 151 -31.14 11.43 -27.19
CA LYS A 151 -30.07 11.13 -28.16
C LYS A 151 -28.79 10.76 -27.41
N ALA A 152 -28.13 9.70 -27.85
CA ALA A 152 -26.80 9.31 -27.35
C ALA A 152 -25.71 10.14 -28.04
N GLY A 153 -24.60 10.33 -27.32
CA GLY A 153 -23.59 11.36 -27.58
C GLY A 153 -23.61 12.34 -26.40
N GLY A 154 -22.50 12.41 -25.66
CA GLY A 154 -22.42 13.17 -24.40
C GLY A 154 -22.57 14.67 -24.66
N ALA A 155 -23.77 15.21 -24.47
CA ALA A 155 -24.00 16.64 -24.56
C ALA A 155 -23.32 17.32 -23.36
N TYR A 156 -22.32 18.16 -23.64
CA TYR A 156 -21.69 19.02 -22.62
C TYR A 156 -22.77 19.84 -21.90
N ILE A 157 -22.96 19.56 -20.61
CA ILE A 157 -23.91 20.29 -19.78
C ILE A 157 -23.21 21.55 -19.31
N THR A 158 -23.54 22.69 -19.92
CA THR A 158 -22.97 23.99 -19.49
C THR A 158 -23.24 24.22 -17.99
N PRO A 159 -22.35 24.85 -17.22
CA PRO A 159 -22.53 25.05 -15.78
C PRO A 159 -23.87 25.71 -15.41
N SER A 160 -24.32 26.69 -16.22
CA SER A 160 -25.65 27.31 -16.11
C SER A 160 -26.83 26.33 -16.25
N ARG A 161 -26.67 25.26 -17.04
CA ARG A 161 -27.67 24.22 -17.29
C ARG A 161 -27.55 23.07 -16.29
N LEU A 162 -26.37 22.85 -15.72
CA LEU A 162 -26.15 21.99 -14.56
C LEU A 162 -26.88 22.59 -13.34
N LYS A 163 -26.66 23.88 -13.08
CA LYS A 163 -27.35 24.65 -12.03
C LYS A 163 -28.87 24.61 -12.21
N GLN A 164 -29.39 24.93 -13.40
CA GLN A 164 -30.81 24.78 -13.73
C GLN A 164 -31.39 23.34 -13.70
N MET A 165 -30.56 22.30 -13.51
CA MET A 165 -31.03 20.95 -13.19
C MET A 165 -30.93 20.65 -11.69
N GLN A 166 -29.92 21.17 -10.99
CA GLN A 166 -29.84 21.16 -9.52
C GLN A 166 -31.02 21.94 -8.91
N ASP A 167 -31.28 23.16 -9.36
CA ASP A 167 -32.42 24.00 -8.94
C ASP A 167 -33.75 23.23 -9.09
N LYS A 168 -33.93 22.50 -10.21
CA LYS A 168 -35.17 21.73 -10.48
C LYS A 168 -35.28 20.42 -9.70
N LEU A 169 -34.19 19.95 -9.10
CA LEU A 169 -34.20 18.81 -8.17
C LEU A 169 -34.53 19.23 -6.74
N GLN A 170 -34.39 20.52 -6.38
CA GLN A 170 -34.77 21.05 -5.06
C GLN A 170 -36.30 21.11 -4.89
N ASP A 171 -37.05 21.48 -5.93
CA ASP A 171 -38.49 21.78 -5.86
C ASP A 171 -39.43 20.57 -5.61
N LYS A 172 -38.95 19.31 -5.73
CA LYS A 172 -39.83 18.11 -5.70
C LYS A 172 -39.18 16.90 -5.02
N ASN A 173 -39.41 16.77 -3.72
CA ASN A 173 -38.85 15.75 -2.81
C ASN A 173 -37.31 15.71 -2.86
N SER A 174 -36.71 16.36 -1.87
CA SER A 174 -35.29 16.76 -1.79
C SER A 174 -34.22 15.66 -1.91
N TYR A 175 -34.60 14.39 -2.01
CA TYR A 175 -33.70 13.22 -2.05
C TYR A 175 -34.08 12.19 -3.14
N THR A 176 -34.50 12.67 -4.32
CA THR A 176 -34.76 11.84 -5.51
C THR A 176 -33.55 10.96 -5.89
N GLU A 177 -33.76 9.76 -6.46
CA GLU A 177 -32.67 8.79 -6.80
C GLU A 177 -31.54 9.45 -7.60
N GLU A 178 -31.87 10.35 -8.54
CA GLU A 178 -30.89 11.08 -9.35
C GLU A 178 -29.97 11.97 -8.51
N TYR A 179 -30.50 12.64 -7.47
CA TYR A 179 -29.72 13.41 -6.50
C TYR A 179 -28.83 12.51 -5.66
N GLN A 180 -29.37 11.40 -5.14
CA GLN A 180 -28.58 10.44 -4.36
C GLN A 180 -27.42 9.88 -5.19
N ARG A 181 -27.66 9.50 -6.46
CA ARG A 181 -26.61 9.03 -7.38
C ARG A 181 -25.56 10.09 -7.67
N LEU A 182 -25.97 11.35 -7.83
CA LEU A 182 -25.03 12.47 -8.05
C LEU A 182 -24.16 12.72 -6.80
N SER A 183 -24.77 12.69 -5.60
CA SER A 183 -24.04 12.82 -4.33
C SER A 183 -23.08 11.65 -4.07
N TRP A 184 -23.45 10.44 -4.50
CA TRP A 184 -22.60 9.25 -4.43
C TRP A 184 -21.36 9.35 -5.32
N GLU A 185 -21.52 9.74 -6.58
CA GLU A 185 -20.37 9.93 -7.48
C GLU A 185 -19.51 11.14 -7.08
N ARG A 186 -20.09 12.19 -6.46
CA ARG A 186 -19.32 13.27 -5.81
C ARG A 186 -18.48 12.73 -4.63
N LEU A 187 -19.11 12.03 -3.69
CA LEU A 187 -18.45 11.43 -2.51
C LEU A 187 -17.29 10.50 -2.92
N LYS A 188 -17.54 9.62 -3.90
CA LYS A 188 -16.56 8.68 -4.46
C LYS A 188 -15.37 9.39 -5.13
N LYS A 189 -15.60 10.52 -5.81
CA LYS A 189 -14.54 11.38 -6.35
C LYS A 189 -13.71 12.03 -5.24
N ILE A 190 -14.35 12.59 -4.21
CA ILE A 190 -13.66 13.20 -3.06
C ILE A 190 -12.76 12.16 -2.39
N ILE A 191 -13.31 11.01 -1.99
CA ILE A 191 -12.57 9.94 -1.33
C ILE A 191 -11.39 9.45 -2.19
N GLY A 192 -11.61 9.20 -3.49
CA GLY A 192 -10.54 8.80 -4.41
C GLY A 192 -9.45 9.86 -4.59
N GLY A 193 -9.84 11.15 -4.67
CA GLY A 193 -8.92 12.27 -4.77
C GLY A 193 -8.06 12.44 -3.52
N GLN A 194 -8.66 12.38 -2.32
CA GLN A 194 -7.96 12.44 -1.04
C GLN A 194 -6.92 11.32 -0.92
N ILE A 195 -7.33 10.07 -1.16
CA ILE A 195 -6.44 8.91 -1.09
C ILE A 195 -5.27 9.04 -2.09
N ASN A 196 -5.52 9.47 -3.32
CA ASN A 196 -4.47 9.60 -4.34
C ASN A 196 -3.48 10.74 -4.07
N ARG A 197 -3.87 11.78 -3.31
CA ARG A 197 -3.00 12.93 -2.97
C ARG A 197 -2.34 12.83 -1.58
N ALA A 198 -2.56 11.74 -0.85
CA ALA A 198 -2.03 11.52 0.50
C ALA A 198 -0.50 11.34 0.51
N ASN A 199 0.18 12.11 1.35
CA ASN A 199 1.60 12.00 1.67
C ASN A 199 1.84 12.35 3.16
N VAL A 200 3.07 12.22 3.66
CA VAL A 200 3.39 12.45 5.08
C VAL A 200 3.10 13.91 5.50
N ASP A 201 3.41 14.88 4.63
CA ASP A 201 3.30 16.31 4.96
C ASP A 201 1.84 16.81 5.01
N ASN A 202 0.92 16.18 4.27
CA ASN A 202 -0.48 16.59 4.18
C ASN A 202 -1.50 15.64 4.83
N ILE A 203 -1.06 14.52 5.43
CA ILE A 203 -1.95 13.44 5.89
C ILE A 203 -3.06 13.93 6.83
N VAL A 204 -2.76 14.87 7.74
CA VAL A 204 -3.74 15.42 8.70
C VAL A 204 -4.86 16.18 7.98
N VAL A 205 -4.56 16.96 6.95
CA VAL A 205 -5.55 17.68 6.14
C VAL A 205 -6.39 16.68 5.34
N VAL A 206 -5.72 15.72 4.69
CA VAL A 206 -6.37 14.65 3.92
C VAL A 206 -7.33 13.82 4.80
N ILE A 207 -6.97 13.58 6.07
CA ILE A 207 -7.85 12.94 7.05
C ILE A 207 -9.06 13.82 7.38
N ARG A 208 -8.89 15.12 7.67
CA ARG A 208 -10.04 16.02 7.93
C ARG A 208 -11.02 16.05 6.75
N THR A 209 -10.53 16.22 5.52
CA THR A 209 -11.39 16.21 4.32
C THR A 209 -12.00 14.83 4.01
N LEU A 210 -11.46 13.74 4.58
CA LEU A 210 -12.10 12.41 4.53
C LEU A 210 -13.16 12.25 5.61
N LEU A 211 -12.93 12.74 6.83
CA LEU A 211 -13.90 12.66 7.93
C LEU A 211 -15.10 13.60 7.72
N SER A 212 -14.90 14.75 7.08
CA SER A 212 -15.99 15.66 6.70
C SER A 212 -16.88 15.11 5.58
N ALA A 213 -16.36 14.20 4.76
CA ALA A 213 -17.14 13.43 3.80
C ALA A 213 -17.78 12.21 4.48
N ASN A 214 -18.99 11.79 4.07
CA ASN A 214 -19.65 10.60 4.63
C ASN A 214 -18.95 9.29 4.21
N ILE A 215 -17.83 8.96 4.86
CA ILE A 215 -17.05 7.74 4.62
C ILE A 215 -17.72 6.48 5.18
N LEU A 216 -18.68 6.59 6.09
CA LEU A 216 -19.48 5.45 6.54
C LEU A 216 -20.37 4.94 5.40
N ARG A 217 -21.11 5.84 4.74
CA ARG A 217 -21.81 5.56 3.47
C ARG A 217 -20.79 5.16 2.39
N GLY A 218 -19.67 5.90 2.32
CA GLY A 218 -18.59 5.71 1.37
C GLY A 218 -17.70 4.48 1.58
N LYS A 219 -17.93 3.61 2.58
CA LYS A 219 -16.91 2.63 3.04
C LYS A 219 -16.39 1.70 1.95
N GLY A 220 -17.26 1.27 1.03
CA GLY A 220 -16.88 0.46 -0.12
C GLY A 220 -15.99 1.21 -1.11
N ALA A 221 -16.30 2.49 -1.38
CA ALA A 221 -15.49 3.36 -2.22
C ALA A 221 -14.14 3.71 -1.60
N PHE A 222 -14.08 3.95 -0.28
CA PHE A 222 -12.83 4.14 0.47
C PHE A 222 -11.91 2.91 0.35
N CYS A 223 -12.42 1.74 0.77
CA CYS A 223 -11.63 0.50 0.73
C CYS A 223 -11.18 0.16 -0.70
N ARG A 224 -12.03 0.40 -1.70
CA ARG A 224 -11.69 0.18 -3.10
C ARG A 224 -10.61 1.13 -3.59
N SER A 225 -10.79 2.44 -3.40
CA SER A 225 -9.82 3.45 -3.86
C SER A 225 -8.46 3.25 -3.20
N LEU A 226 -8.41 2.92 -1.90
CA LEU A 226 -7.16 2.66 -1.18
C LEU A 226 -6.43 1.43 -1.72
N LEU A 227 -7.13 0.31 -1.96
CA LEU A 227 -6.52 -0.89 -2.56
C LEU A 227 -6.05 -0.65 -3.99
N GLN A 228 -6.76 0.18 -4.77
CA GLN A 228 -6.33 0.55 -6.12
C GLN A 228 -5.10 1.49 -6.12
N ALA A 229 -5.08 2.49 -5.23
CA ALA A 229 -3.95 3.41 -5.06
C ALA A 229 -2.69 2.67 -4.55
N GLN A 230 -2.86 1.79 -3.57
CA GLN A 230 -1.78 0.98 -3.02
C GLN A 230 -1.19 0.02 -4.05
N ALA A 231 -2.03 -0.66 -4.84
CA ALA A 231 -1.56 -1.55 -5.90
C ALA A 231 -0.84 -0.81 -7.05
N TYR A 232 -1.17 0.45 -7.29
CA TYR A 232 -0.48 1.30 -8.27
C TYR A 232 0.84 1.88 -7.71
N SER A 233 0.84 2.30 -6.44
CA SER A 233 1.98 2.93 -5.77
C SER A 233 2.32 2.28 -4.41
N PRO A 234 2.86 1.04 -4.37
CA PRO A 234 3.14 0.34 -3.09
C PRO A 234 4.16 1.04 -2.18
N ARG A 235 4.88 2.05 -2.67
CA ARG A 235 5.79 2.89 -1.88
C ARG A 235 5.08 3.73 -0.81
N PHE A 236 3.81 4.08 -0.99
CA PHE A 236 3.03 4.87 -0.02
C PHE A 236 2.20 4.00 0.95
N SER A 237 2.46 2.69 1.02
CA SER A 237 1.70 1.76 1.87
C SER A 237 1.74 2.10 3.36
N ASN A 238 2.81 2.76 3.82
CA ASN A 238 2.94 3.35 5.15
C ASN A 238 1.95 4.52 5.38
N VAL A 239 1.84 5.44 4.41
CA VAL A 239 0.88 6.56 4.44
C VAL A 239 -0.55 6.04 4.39
N TYR A 240 -0.83 5.05 3.53
CA TYR A 240 -2.15 4.42 3.46
C TYR A 240 -2.51 3.66 4.74
N ALA A 241 -1.54 3.03 5.43
CA ALA A 241 -1.80 2.38 6.71
C ALA A 241 -2.06 3.39 7.84
N ALA A 242 -1.34 4.52 7.88
CA ALA A 242 -1.60 5.60 8.84
C ALA A 242 -2.99 6.24 8.64
N LEU A 243 -3.36 6.48 7.37
CA LEU A 243 -4.70 6.94 6.98
C LEU A 243 -5.79 5.97 7.47
N VAL A 244 -5.54 4.67 7.35
CA VAL A 244 -6.46 3.62 7.83
C VAL A 244 -6.50 3.57 9.34
N ALA A 245 -5.38 3.73 10.06
CA ALA A 245 -5.36 3.71 11.52
C ALA A 245 -6.30 4.76 12.13
N VAL A 246 -6.22 6.02 11.64
CA VAL A 246 -7.09 7.12 12.12
C VAL A 246 -8.55 6.93 11.69
N VAL A 247 -8.81 6.41 10.49
CA VAL A 247 -10.18 6.04 10.06
C VAL A 247 -10.72 4.87 10.90
N ASN A 248 -9.86 3.96 11.33
CA ASN A 248 -10.21 2.75 12.07
C ASN A 248 -10.51 3.01 13.55
N SER A 249 -9.79 3.93 14.22
CA SER A 249 -10.11 4.30 15.62
C SER A 249 -11.51 4.91 15.74
N LYS A 250 -11.98 5.63 14.71
CA LYS A 250 -13.32 6.25 14.68
C LYS A 250 -14.39 5.41 13.99
N PHE A 251 -14.02 4.58 13.01
CA PHE A 251 -14.92 3.68 12.28
C PHE A 251 -14.33 2.27 12.06
N PRO A 252 -14.30 1.40 13.08
CA PRO A 252 -13.64 0.08 13.01
C PRO A 252 -14.12 -0.82 11.87
N SER A 253 -15.41 -0.73 11.51
CA SER A 253 -15.99 -1.52 10.40
C SER A 253 -15.43 -1.17 9.02
N ILE A 254 -14.76 -0.03 8.86
CA ILE A 254 -14.05 0.34 7.63
C ILE A 254 -12.66 -0.33 7.60
N GLY A 255 -11.94 -0.36 8.73
CA GLY A 255 -10.68 -1.10 8.87
C GLY A 255 -10.86 -2.60 8.68
N GLU A 256 -11.89 -3.17 9.32
CA GLU A 256 -12.29 -4.58 9.18
C GLU A 256 -12.62 -4.95 7.73
N LEU A 257 -13.43 -4.13 7.04
CA LEU A 257 -13.79 -4.35 5.63
C LEU A 257 -12.57 -4.27 4.70
N LEU A 258 -11.65 -3.33 4.95
CA LEU A 258 -10.39 -3.25 4.20
C LEU A 258 -9.53 -4.50 4.45
N LEU A 259 -9.43 -4.95 5.70
CA LEU A 259 -8.65 -6.11 6.11
C LEU A 259 -9.15 -7.39 5.42
N ARG A 260 -10.47 -7.65 5.47
CA ARG A 260 -11.12 -8.75 4.75
C ARG A 260 -10.82 -8.71 3.24
N ARG A 261 -10.90 -7.53 2.63
CA ARG A 261 -10.61 -7.32 1.19
C ARG A 261 -9.14 -7.55 0.83
N VAL A 262 -8.17 -7.06 1.63
CA VAL A 262 -6.74 -7.26 1.33
C VAL A 262 -6.29 -8.69 1.57
N ILE A 263 -6.82 -9.39 2.58
CA ILE A 263 -6.58 -10.82 2.80
C ILE A 263 -7.14 -11.63 1.61
N ASN A 264 -8.38 -11.36 1.18
CA ASN A 264 -8.95 -12.00 -0.01
C ASN A 264 -8.15 -11.69 -1.29
N GLN A 265 -7.59 -10.50 -1.43
CA GLN A 265 -6.69 -10.14 -2.53
C GLN A 265 -5.39 -10.96 -2.48
N PHE A 266 -4.74 -11.08 -1.32
CA PHE A 266 -3.58 -11.95 -1.11
C PHE A 266 -3.90 -13.41 -1.43
N LYS A 267 -4.95 -14.00 -0.81
CA LYS A 267 -5.42 -15.38 -1.04
C LYS A 267 -5.67 -15.70 -2.51
N ARG A 268 -6.10 -14.71 -3.30
CA ARG A 268 -6.34 -14.85 -4.75
C ARG A 268 -5.05 -14.74 -5.56
N ASN A 269 -4.16 -13.81 -5.21
CA ASN A 269 -2.94 -13.54 -5.98
C ASN A 269 -1.88 -14.62 -5.72
N PHE A 270 -1.67 -15.03 -4.48
CA PHE A 270 -0.76 -16.11 -4.08
C PHE A 270 -1.12 -17.45 -4.75
N ARG A 271 -2.41 -17.84 -4.69
CA ARG A 271 -2.96 -19.03 -5.37
C ARG A 271 -2.89 -18.97 -6.91
N ARG A 272 -2.68 -17.78 -7.50
CA ARG A 272 -2.47 -17.58 -8.94
C ARG A 272 -1.00 -17.49 -9.34
N GLN A 273 -0.07 -17.54 -8.37
CA GLN A 273 1.36 -17.27 -8.56
C GLN A 273 1.62 -15.87 -9.17
N ASP A 274 0.76 -14.89 -8.84
CA ASP A 274 1.02 -13.48 -9.12
C ASP A 274 1.84 -12.89 -7.96
N ALA A 275 3.15 -13.18 -7.99
CA ALA A 275 4.07 -12.78 -6.93
C ALA A 275 4.09 -11.26 -6.71
N ALA A 276 4.02 -10.45 -7.78
CA ALA A 276 4.05 -8.99 -7.68
C ALA A 276 2.79 -8.43 -6.99
N ALA A 277 1.59 -8.87 -7.39
CA ALA A 277 0.35 -8.41 -6.76
C ALA A 277 0.13 -9.03 -5.37
N ALA A 278 0.74 -10.17 -5.06
CA ALA A 278 0.80 -10.74 -3.72
C ALA A 278 1.73 -9.93 -2.80
N VAL A 279 2.96 -9.62 -3.23
CA VAL A 279 3.91 -8.74 -2.51
C VAL A 279 3.28 -7.38 -2.18
N SER A 280 2.56 -6.76 -3.13
CA SER A 280 1.83 -5.51 -2.86
C SER A 280 0.83 -5.67 -1.71
N SER A 281 0.07 -6.76 -1.70
CA SER A 281 -0.95 -7.03 -0.66
C SER A 281 -0.29 -7.29 0.70
N CYS A 282 0.80 -8.07 0.73
CA CYS A 282 1.62 -8.28 1.92
C CYS A 282 2.18 -6.96 2.47
N LYS A 283 2.67 -6.05 1.61
CA LYS A 283 3.23 -4.76 2.04
C LYS A 283 2.18 -3.86 2.71
N LEU A 284 0.93 -3.84 2.24
CA LEU A 284 -0.14 -3.13 2.94
C LEU A 284 -0.43 -3.76 4.31
N ILE A 285 -0.57 -5.09 4.37
CA ILE A 285 -0.81 -5.82 5.63
C ILE A 285 0.32 -5.56 6.64
N ALA A 286 1.58 -5.54 6.20
CA ALA A 286 2.75 -5.27 7.05
C ALA A 286 2.66 -3.92 7.77
N HIS A 287 2.33 -2.84 7.05
CA HIS A 287 2.20 -1.52 7.69
C HIS A 287 0.92 -1.41 8.54
N LEU A 288 -0.16 -2.13 8.20
CA LEU A 288 -1.36 -2.20 9.06
C LEU A 288 -1.09 -2.92 10.39
N ILE A 289 -0.18 -3.90 10.42
CA ILE A 289 0.32 -4.52 11.67
C ILE A 289 1.21 -3.55 12.44
N ASN A 290 2.11 -2.81 11.77
CA ASN A 290 2.96 -1.82 12.43
C ASN A 290 2.15 -0.72 13.13
N GLN A 291 1.05 -0.29 12.50
CA GLN A 291 0.06 0.67 12.96
C GLN A 291 -1.04 0.06 13.86
N ASN A 292 -0.82 -1.15 14.42
CA ASN A 292 -1.72 -1.85 15.35
C ASN A 292 -3.18 -2.07 14.90
N VAL A 293 -3.53 -1.81 13.64
CA VAL A 293 -4.85 -2.10 13.06
C VAL A 293 -5.11 -3.61 12.98
N VAL A 294 -4.05 -4.42 12.94
CA VAL A 294 -4.12 -5.87 12.69
C VAL A 294 -3.24 -6.62 13.69
N HIS A 295 -3.80 -7.63 14.37
CA HIS A 295 -3.06 -8.43 15.32
C HIS A 295 -1.97 -9.25 14.59
N GLU A 296 -0.75 -9.25 15.14
CA GLU A 296 0.44 -9.80 14.51
C GLU A 296 0.43 -11.33 14.30
N VAL A 297 -0.56 -12.04 14.83
CA VAL A 297 -0.83 -13.45 14.52
C VAL A 297 -1.03 -13.65 13.01
N LEU A 298 -1.75 -12.75 12.31
CA LEU A 298 -1.91 -12.82 10.86
C LEU A 298 -0.56 -12.76 10.13
N ALA A 299 0.41 -12.02 10.69
CA ALA A 299 1.76 -11.96 10.13
C ALA A 299 2.47 -13.33 10.22
N LEU A 300 2.32 -14.01 11.36
CA LEU A 300 2.89 -15.34 11.59
C LEU A 300 2.20 -16.40 10.73
N GLU A 301 0.88 -16.32 10.52
CA GLU A 301 0.14 -17.17 9.58
C GLU A 301 0.60 -16.97 8.14
N LEU A 302 0.71 -15.73 7.67
CA LEU A 302 1.22 -15.37 6.34
C LEU A 302 2.65 -15.90 6.13
N LEU A 303 3.54 -15.68 7.11
CA LEU A 303 4.92 -16.17 7.07
C LEU A 303 5.01 -17.70 7.07
N THR A 304 4.13 -18.37 7.82
CA THR A 304 4.05 -19.84 7.84
C THR A 304 3.59 -20.35 6.47
N CYS A 305 2.53 -19.78 5.90
CA CYS A 305 2.01 -20.12 4.57
C CYS A 305 3.06 -19.92 3.45
N MET A 306 3.83 -18.83 3.48
CA MET A 306 4.89 -18.56 2.51
C MET A 306 6.13 -19.48 2.66
N LEU A 307 6.39 -20.01 3.86
CA LEU A 307 7.60 -20.81 4.18
C LEU A 307 7.33 -22.30 4.43
N GLU A 308 6.08 -22.76 4.34
CA GLU A 308 5.70 -24.17 4.40
C GLU A 308 6.31 -24.93 3.21
N ASN A 309 5.98 -24.49 1.99
CA ASN A 309 6.44 -25.05 0.72
C ASN A 309 7.30 -24.01 -0.03
N PRO A 310 8.57 -23.80 0.38
CA PRO A 310 9.35 -22.64 -0.01
C PRO A 310 9.78 -22.67 -1.49
N THR A 311 9.24 -21.74 -2.28
CA THR A 311 9.71 -21.43 -3.64
C THR A 311 10.55 -20.16 -3.62
N GLU A 312 11.28 -19.86 -4.70
CA GLU A 312 12.08 -18.62 -4.78
C GLU A 312 11.20 -17.37 -4.60
N GLU A 313 10.00 -17.38 -5.18
CA GLU A 313 9.02 -16.30 -5.11
C GLU A 313 8.36 -16.19 -3.74
N SER A 314 8.09 -17.32 -3.06
CA SER A 314 7.51 -17.29 -1.71
C SER A 314 8.55 -16.88 -0.65
N ILE A 315 9.83 -17.25 -0.82
CA ILE A 315 10.93 -16.75 0.01
C ILE A 315 11.15 -15.25 -0.25
N GLU A 316 11.16 -14.79 -1.50
CA GLU A 316 11.28 -13.36 -1.84
C GLU A 316 10.15 -12.54 -1.19
N MET A 317 8.91 -13.04 -1.27
CA MET A 317 7.73 -12.41 -0.66
C MET A 317 7.79 -12.41 0.87
N ALA A 318 8.25 -13.51 1.49
CA ALA A 318 8.44 -13.58 2.95
C ALA A 318 9.58 -12.65 3.42
N VAL A 319 10.68 -12.55 2.68
CA VAL A 319 11.80 -11.64 2.97
C VAL A 319 11.36 -10.18 2.87
N GLU A 320 10.57 -9.81 1.86
CA GLU A 320 10.05 -8.44 1.73
C GLU A 320 9.00 -8.14 2.82
N PHE A 321 8.12 -9.08 3.16
CA PHE A 321 7.16 -8.90 4.25
C PHE A 321 7.86 -8.72 5.61
N LEU A 322 8.90 -9.52 5.90
CA LEU A 322 9.76 -9.34 7.07
C LEU A 322 10.55 -8.03 7.06
N ARG A 323 10.89 -7.50 5.89
CA ARG A 323 11.59 -6.21 5.77
C ARG A 323 10.73 -5.07 6.33
N GLU A 324 9.42 -5.10 6.09
CA GLU A 324 8.48 -4.03 6.46
C GLU A 324 7.94 -4.15 7.91
N CYS A 325 7.61 -5.36 8.38
CA CYS A 325 7.01 -5.56 9.72
C CYS A 325 7.90 -6.25 10.75
N GLY A 326 9.06 -6.79 10.37
CA GLY A 326 9.94 -7.57 11.26
C GLY A 326 10.43 -6.83 12.51
N ALA A 327 10.44 -5.49 12.48
CA ALA A 327 10.67 -4.65 13.65
C ALA A 327 9.56 -4.84 14.71
N LYS A 328 8.30 -4.59 14.36
CA LYS A 328 7.12 -4.76 15.23
C LYS A 328 6.95 -6.22 15.67
N LEU A 329 7.21 -7.19 14.78
CA LEU A 329 7.20 -8.63 15.13
C LEU A 329 8.29 -9.03 16.13
N THR A 330 9.44 -8.35 16.13
CA THR A 330 10.51 -8.59 17.11
C THR A 330 10.16 -8.05 18.50
N GLU A 331 9.33 -7.02 18.56
CA GLU A 331 8.79 -6.42 19.78
C GLU A 331 7.62 -7.23 20.35
N LEU A 332 6.53 -7.41 19.57
CA LEU A 332 5.31 -8.08 20.00
C LEU A 332 5.48 -9.60 20.19
N THR A 333 6.05 -10.28 19.18
CA THR A 333 6.13 -11.76 19.14
C THR A 333 7.54 -12.30 18.89
N PRO A 334 8.54 -11.97 19.74
CA PRO A 334 9.92 -12.45 19.58
C PRO A 334 10.06 -13.98 19.50
N ARG A 335 9.12 -14.74 20.09
CA ARG A 335 9.05 -16.21 19.94
C ARG A 335 8.63 -16.65 18.52
N GLY A 336 7.61 -16.04 17.95
CA GLY A 336 7.17 -16.30 16.57
C GLY A 336 8.23 -15.87 15.57
N MET A 337 8.80 -14.68 15.77
CA MET A 337 9.91 -14.16 14.97
C MET A 337 11.15 -15.09 15.03
N ASN A 338 11.49 -15.67 16.18
CA ASN A 338 12.54 -16.69 16.26
C ASN A 338 12.23 -17.91 15.38
N ALA A 339 11.04 -18.49 15.50
CA ALA A 339 10.65 -19.67 14.73
C ALA A 339 10.70 -19.43 13.21
N VAL A 340 10.28 -18.25 12.74
CA VAL A 340 10.37 -17.85 11.32
C VAL A 340 11.83 -17.77 10.85
N PHE A 341 12.72 -17.14 11.61
CA PHE A 341 14.16 -17.10 11.26
C PHE A 341 14.84 -18.47 11.36
N ASP A 342 14.39 -19.34 12.25
CA ASP A 342 14.92 -20.70 12.34
C ASP A 342 14.46 -21.55 11.15
N ARG A 343 13.21 -21.38 10.67
CA ARG A 343 12.74 -21.96 9.39
C ARG A 343 13.55 -21.44 8.19
N LEU A 344 13.84 -20.14 8.12
CA LEU A 344 14.71 -19.58 7.07
C LEU A 344 16.15 -20.17 7.11
N ARG A 345 16.68 -20.48 8.30
CA ARG A 345 17.99 -21.15 8.43
C ARG A 345 17.94 -22.62 8.02
N SER A 346 16.86 -23.34 8.36
CA SER A 346 16.62 -24.70 7.87
C SER A 346 16.59 -24.73 6.34
N ILE A 347 15.82 -23.83 5.71
CA ILE A 347 15.75 -23.68 4.25
C ILE A 347 17.16 -23.51 3.64
N LEU A 348 17.98 -22.61 4.21
CA LEU A 348 19.37 -22.34 3.79
C LEU A 348 20.35 -23.53 3.93
N HIS A 349 19.99 -24.60 4.66
CA HIS A 349 20.84 -25.78 4.88
C HIS A 349 20.27 -27.08 4.29
N GLU A 350 18.96 -27.17 4.13
CA GLU A 350 18.24 -28.38 3.70
C GLU A 350 18.02 -28.44 2.18
N SER A 351 18.11 -27.29 1.48
CA SER A 351 17.66 -27.14 0.09
C SER A 351 18.79 -26.71 -0.85
N ASP A 352 18.77 -27.23 -2.09
CA ASP A 352 19.63 -26.79 -3.19
C ASP A 352 19.10 -25.45 -3.74
N ILE A 353 19.62 -24.35 -3.19
CA ILE A 353 19.13 -22.98 -3.37
C ILE A 353 20.05 -22.20 -4.30
N ARG A 354 19.47 -21.45 -5.24
CA ARG A 354 20.23 -20.55 -6.12
C ARG A 354 20.72 -19.32 -5.35
N ASP A 355 21.93 -18.87 -5.65
CA ASP A 355 22.67 -17.78 -4.99
C ASP A 355 21.82 -16.54 -4.65
N ARG A 356 20.90 -16.14 -5.56
CA ARG A 356 19.96 -15.01 -5.38
C ARG A 356 19.12 -15.14 -4.11
N VAL A 357 18.59 -16.34 -3.84
CA VAL A 357 17.69 -16.61 -2.72
C VAL A 357 18.48 -16.76 -1.43
N GLN A 358 19.66 -17.38 -1.48
CA GLN A 358 20.62 -17.35 -0.36
C GLN A 358 20.94 -15.90 0.04
N TYR A 359 21.29 -15.04 -0.92
CA TYR A 359 21.58 -13.63 -0.66
C TYR A 359 20.39 -12.88 -0.05
N MET A 360 19.14 -13.17 -0.46
CA MET A 360 17.94 -12.59 0.17
C MET A 360 17.77 -13.03 1.63
N ILE A 361 18.02 -14.31 1.94
CA ILE A 361 17.98 -14.84 3.31
C ILE A 361 19.10 -14.22 4.16
N GLU A 362 20.33 -14.16 3.67
CA GLU A 362 21.46 -13.51 4.34
C GLU A 362 21.21 -12.01 4.59
N THR A 363 20.59 -11.32 3.62
CA THR A 363 20.20 -9.90 3.74
C THR A 363 19.22 -9.70 4.90
N ILE A 364 18.16 -10.52 5.04
CA ILE A 364 17.20 -10.34 6.14
C ILE A 364 17.80 -10.73 7.51
N PHE A 365 18.74 -11.68 7.55
CA PHE A 365 19.53 -11.94 8.77
C PHE A 365 20.39 -10.75 9.19
N GLN A 366 21.01 -10.04 8.23
CA GLN A 366 21.79 -8.83 8.52
C GLN A 366 20.89 -7.67 8.95
N ILE A 367 19.74 -7.43 8.30
CA ILE A 367 18.74 -6.45 8.74
C ILE A 367 18.28 -6.73 10.17
N ARG A 368 18.02 -8.00 10.52
CA ARG A 368 17.63 -8.39 11.88
C ARG A 368 18.73 -8.13 12.91
N LYS A 369 19.99 -8.41 12.55
CA LYS A 369 21.18 -8.16 13.39
C LYS A 369 21.40 -6.66 13.64
N ASP A 370 21.10 -5.84 12.63
CA ASP A 370 21.10 -4.38 12.72
C ASP A 370 19.77 -3.83 13.29
N LYS A 371 18.96 -4.70 13.91
CA LYS A 371 17.69 -4.40 14.60
C LYS A 371 16.69 -3.60 13.77
N PHE A 372 16.64 -3.83 12.45
CA PHE A 372 15.76 -3.11 11.53
C PHE A 372 15.96 -1.58 11.56
N ALA A 373 17.16 -1.07 11.90
CA ALA A 373 17.40 0.37 12.07
C ALA A 373 17.15 1.25 10.82
N ALA A 374 17.10 0.66 9.62
CA ALA A 374 16.71 1.34 8.38
C ALA A 374 15.20 1.30 8.10
N ASN A 375 14.46 0.47 8.83
CA ASN A 375 13.05 0.12 8.61
C ASN A 375 12.28 0.21 9.95
N PRO A 376 12.08 1.41 10.52
CA PRO A 376 11.26 1.57 11.72
C PRO A 376 9.80 1.13 11.45
N PRO A 377 9.05 0.62 12.44
CA PRO A 377 7.67 0.19 12.24
C PRO A 377 6.77 1.28 11.65
N ILE A 378 6.84 2.46 12.27
CA ILE A 378 6.15 3.68 11.87
C ILE A 378 7.23 4.72 11.59
N ILE A 379 7.01 5.59 10.59
CA ILE A 379 7.92 6.67 10.21
C ILE A 379 7.43 7.96 10.87
N GLU A 380 8.35 8.85 11.25
CA GLU A 380 8.03 10.16 11.84
C GLU A 380 6.95 10.90 11.04
N GLY A 381 5.92 11.41 11.73
CA GLY A 381 4.76 12.07 11.11
C GLY A 381 3.63 11.14 10.64
N LEU A 382 3.79 9.81 10.74
CA LEU A 382 2.73 8.82 10.45
C LEU A 382 2.18 8.12 11.71
N ASP A 383 2.63 8.53 12.89
CA ASP A 383 2.09 8.13 14.18
C ASP A 383 1.04 9.18 14.60
N LEU A 384 -0.25 8.81 14.58
CA LEU A 384 -1.39 9.74 14.55
C LEU A 384 -2.58 9.31 15.43
N VAL A 385 -2.46 8.20 16.16
CA VAL A 385 -3.50 7.62 17.03
C VAL A 385 -2.87 7.38 18.40
N GLU A 386 -3.54 7.74 19.49
CA GLU A 386 -3.04 7.48 20.84
C GLU A 386 -3.25 5.99 21.20
N GLU A 387 -2.36 5.40 22.01
CA GLU A 387 -2.35 3.95 22.31
C GLU A 387 -3.69 3.45 22.91
N ASP A 388 -4.37 4.26 23.72
CA ASP A 388 -5.70 3.96 24.29
C ASP A 388 -6.84 4.03 23.26
N ASP A 389 -6.59 4.60 22.08
CA ASP A 389 -7.55 4.86 20.99
C ASP A 389 -7.32 3.89 19.79
N GLU A 390 -6.31 3.00 19.88
CA GLU A 390 -6.03 1.96 18.88
C GLU A 390 -7.05 0.81 18.93
N ILE A 391 -7.50 0.34 17.76
CA ILE A 391 -8.48 -0.75 17.64
C ILE A 391 -7.93 -1.86 16.73
N THR A 392 -7.37 -2.89 17.37
CA THR A 392 -6.70 -4.02 16.69
C THR A 392 -7.68 -5.12 16.28
N HIS A 393 -7.73 -5.45 14.99
CA HIS A 393 -8.56 -6.54 14.47
C HIS A 393 -7.85 -7.90 14.57
N THR A 394 -8.51 -8.87 15.21
CA THR A 394 -8.13 -10.29 15.21
C THR A 394 -8.87 -11.04 14.10
N ILE A 395 -8.17 -11.32 13.00
CA ILE A 395 -8.70 -12.04 11.83
C ILE A 395 -7.66 -13.09 11.39
N SER A 396 -8.08 -14.33 11.11
CA SER A 396 -7.18 -15.40 10.67
C SER A 396 -7.07 -15.48 9.15
N LEU A 397 -5.92 -15.99 8.69
CA LEU A 397 -5.67 -16.30 7.29
C LEU A 397 -6.55 -17.43 6.75
N ASP A 398 -7.15 -18.31 7.55
CA ASP A 398 -7.99 -19.40 7.03
C ASP A 398 -9.47 -19.00 6.83
N ASP A 399 -9.97 -18.02 7.57
CA ASP A 399 -11.38 -17.59 7.58
C ASP A 399 -11.95 -17.20 6.19
N GLU A 400 -13.24 -17.48 5.94
CA GLU A 400 -13.95 -17.07 4.72
C GLU A 400 -14.67 -15.72 4.90
N PHE A 401 -14.42 -14.76 4.00
CA PHE A 401 -14.96 -13.40 4.07
C PHE A 401 -15.75 -13.02 2.82
N ASP A 402 -16.90 -12.35 3.02
CA ASP A 402 -17.46 -11.48 1.99
C ASP A 402 -16.62 -10.19 1.88
N ASN A 403 -16.43 -9.73 0.64
CA ASN A 403 -15.84 -8.42 0.32
C ASN A 403 -16.88 -7.29 0.39
N GLU A 404 -18.17 -7.60 0.51
CA GLU A 404 -19.29 -6.65 0.43
C GLU A 404 -19.19 -5.82 -0.88
N ASP A 405 -18.92 -6.47 -2.01
CA ASP A 405 -18.58 -5.80 -3.28
C ASP A 405 -19.71 -4.91 -3.82
N LEU A 406 -20.96 -5.13 -3.39
CA LEU A 406 -22.12 -4.29 -3.68
C LEU A 406 -21.99 -2.86 -3.11
N LEU A 407 -21.17 -2.64 -2.08
CA LEU A 407 -20.86 -1.30 -1.54
C LEU A 407 -20.00 -0.44 -2.48
N ASN A 408 -19.46 -1.04 -3.55
CA ASN A 408 -18.72 -0.30 -4.57
C ASN A 408 -19.66 0.34 -5.62
N VAL A 409 -20.97 0.06 -5.54
CA VAL A 409 -22.00 0.43 -6.52
C VAL A 409 -23.08 1.25 -5.83
N PHE A 410 -23.62 2.26 -6.54
CA PHE A 410 -24.75 3.05 -6.04
C PHE A 410 -25.98 2.17 -5.78
N GLN A 411 -26.59 2.34 -4.61
CA GLN A 411 -27.89 1.78 -4.23
C GLN A 411 -28.76 2.92 -3.70
N PHE A 412 -30.06 2.90 -4.00
CA PHE A 412 -31.00 3.91 -3.51
C PHE A 412 -31.30 3.67 -2.02
N ASP A 413 -31.19 4.70 -1.20
CA ASP A 413 -31.47 4.67 0.23
C ASP A 413 -32.82 5.38 0.53
N PRO A 414 -33.87 4.65 0.97
CA PRO A 414 -35.14 5.27 1.38
C PRO A 414 -35.03 6.17 2.63
N ASP A 415 -34.02 5.94 3.48
CA ASP A 415 -33.77 6.67 4.72
C ASP A 415 -32.59 7.65 4.61
N PHE A 416 -32.13 7.94 3.39
CA PHE A 416 -30.96 8.78 3.06
C PHE A 416 -30.83 10.02 3.95
N GLN A 417 -31.90 10.81 4.09
CA GLN A 417 -31.90 12.03 4.90
C GLN A 417 -31.43 11.74 6.34
N LYS A 418 -32.02 10.73 7.00
CA LYS A 418 -31.69 10.36 8.39
C LYS A 418 -30.27 9.81 8.52
N ASN A 419 -29.71 9.27 7.43
CA ASN A 419 -28.37 8.67 7.41
C ASN A 419 -27.29 9.72 7.11
N GLU A 420 -27.61 10.80 6.39
CA GLU A 420 -26.78 12.00 6.32
C GLU A 420 -26.84 12.78 7.65
N GLU A 421 -28.04 13.01 8.22
CA GLU A 421 -28.23 13.74 9.48
C GLU A 421 -27.41 13.13 10.62
N LYS A 422 -27.48 11.80 10.83
CA LYS A 422 -26.62 11.08 11.80
C LYS A 422 -25.13 11.20 11.50
N TYR A 423 -24.74 11.25 10.22
CA TYR A 423 -23.32 11.39 9.89
C TYR A 423 -22.83 12.81 10.18
N GLU A 424 -23.67 13.83 9.96
CA GLU A 424 -23.34 15.21 10.31
C GLU A 424 -23.26 15.42 11.83
N GLU A 425 -24.09 14.73 12.62
CA GLU A 425 -23.95 14.65 14.09
C GLU A 425 -22.58 14.08 14.50
N ILE A 426 -22.18 12.92 13.92
CA ILE A 426 -20.87 12.29 14.18
C ILE A 426 -19.71 13.17 13.69
N ARG A 427 -19.86 13.84 12.53
CA ARG A 427 -18.86 14.75 11.97
C ARG A 427 -18.63 15.95 12.89
N ALA A 428 -19.69 16.53 13.45
CA ALA A 428 -19.60 17.64 14.39
C ALA A 428 -18.92 17.23 15.72
N GLU A 429 -19.10 15.98 16.16
CA GLU A 429 -18.36 15.40 17.30
C GLU A 429 -16.86 15.18 16.97
N LEU A 430 -16.54 14.69 15.77
CA LEU A 430 -15.17 14.36 15.36
C LEU A 430 -14.30 15.57 14.97
N LEU A 431 -14.88 16.62 14.39
CA LEU A 431 -14.16 17.82 13.92
C LEU A 431 -14.40 19.07 14.78
N GLY A 432 -15.46 19.07 15.57
CA GLY A 432 -15.94 20.25 16.31
C GLY A 432 -16.91 21.12 15.51
N SER A 433 -17.70 21.93 16.23
CA SER A 433 -18.77 22.77 15.66
C SER A 433 -18.29 23.94 14.78
N ASP A 434 -17.00 24.28 14.85
CA ASP A 434 -16.50 25.55 14.35
C ASP A 434 -16.01 25.45 12.88
N GLU A 435 -15.84 24.24 12.34
CA GLU A 435 -15.54 24.00 10.92
C GLU A 435 -16.80 23.96 10.02
N SER A 436 -17.99 24.23 10.56
CA SER A 436 -19.26 24.22 9.80
C SER A 436 -19.45 25.38 8.79
N GLY A 437 -18.46 26.25 8.60
CA GLY A 437 -18.64 27.56 7.95
C GLY A 437 -17.86 27.88 6.67
N ASP A 438 -16.66 27.32 6.44
CA ASP A 438 -15.64 27.96 5.57
C ASP A 438 -14.88 27.02 4.60
N GLU A 439 -15.42 25.85 4.22
CA GLU A 439 -14.83 24.98 3.17
C GLU A 439 -15.77 24.73 1.95
N GLU A 440 -16.43 25.77 1.44
CA GLU A 440 -16.96 25.80 0.05
C GLU A 440 -16.04 26.58 -0.91
N GLU A 441 -14.71 26.39 -0.81
CA GLU A 441 -13.83 26.77 -1.93
C GLU A 441 -13.98 25.76 -3.07
N GLU A 442 -14.78 26.13 -4.08
CA GLU A 442 -14.84 25.42 -5.36
C GLU A 442 -13.49 25.55 -6.09
N GLU A 443 -12.55 24.62 -5.87
CA GLU A 443 -11.41 24.38 -6.78
C GLU A 443 -11.96 23.92 -8.15
N ASP A 444 -12.39 24.88 -8.98
CA ASP A 444 -12.95 24.67 -10.31
C ASP A 444 -11.81 24.28 -11.28
N ALA A 445 -11.45 23.00 -11.21
CA ALA A 445 -10.34 22.42 -11.95
C ALA A 445 -10.64 22.32 -13.45
N GLU A 446 -10.37 23.42 -14.17
CA GLU A 446 -10.33 23.47 -15.64
C GLU A 446 -9.30 22.49 -16.21
N MET A 447 -9.71 21.23 -16.42
CA MET A 447 -8.94 20.28 -17.23
C MET A 447 -9.13 20.62 -18.71
N GLU A 448 -8.18 21.38 -19.24
CA GLU A 448 -7.98 21.61 -20.67
C GLU A 448 -7.67 20.27 -21.37
N ASP A 449 -8.69 19.69 -22.03
CA ASP A 449 -8.58 18.44 -22.80
C ASP A 449 -7.71 18.66 -24.06
N GLY A 450 -6.39 18.62 -23.88
CA GLY A 450 -5.39 18.81 -24.92
C GLY A 450 -5.39 17.68 -25.95
N ILE A 451 -6.24 17.81 -26.98
CA ILE A 451 -6.30 16.89 -28.13
C ILE A 451 -4.96 16.91 -28.88
N PHE A 452 -4.23 15.80 -28.84
CA PHE A 452 -3.11 15.54 -29.75
C PHE A 452 -3.64 15.01 -31.09
N GLU A 453 -3.58 15.86 -32.12
CA GLU A 453 -3.63 15.44 -33.54
C GLU A 453 -2.21 15.39 -34.11
N ASP A 454 -1.66 14.19 -34.32
CA ASP A 454 -0.92 13.73 -35.53
C ASP A 454 -0.53 12.24 -35.40
#